data_AF-A0A7X8NPB1-F1
#
_entry.id   AF-A0A7X8NPB1-F1
#
_cell.length_a   1.000
_cell.length_b   1.000
_cell.length_c   1.000
_cell.angle_alpha   90.00
_cell.angle_beta   90.00
_cell.angle_gamma   90.00
#
_symmetry.space_group_name_H-M   'P 1'
#
loop_
_entity.id
_entity.type
_entity.pdbx_description
1 polymer ?
#
loop_
_entity_poly.entity_id
_entity_poly.type
_entity_poly.pdbx_seq_one_letter_code
_entity_poly.pdbx_strand_id
1 'polypeptide(L)' 'MKSTFDLMRLWAMLTGLVLAAWYFGELYLGAQATETLPMLIAAIGGFELFHYAQDILIKRGRTNG' A
#
# COMPACT_ATOMS: atom_id res chain seq x y z
N MET A 1 -5.98 20.14 9.30
CA MET A 1 -5.42 18.97 10.00
C MET A 1 -5.43 17.79 9.04
N LYS A 2 -4.30 17.10 8.83
CA LYS A 2 -4.35 15.75 8.24
C LYS A 2 -5.11 14.85 9.21
N SER A 3 -6.02 14.04 8.73
CA SER A 3 -6.75 13.10 9.58
C SER A 3 -5.77 12.06 10.15
N THR A 4 -5.99 11.57 11.37
CA THR A 4 -5.26 10.40 11.90
C THR A 4 -5.26 9.24 10.91
N PHE A 5 -6.34 9.11 10.14
CA PHE A 5 -6.48 8.13 9.07
C PHE A 5 -5.50 8.34 7.91
N ASP A 6 -5.30 9.58 7.46
CA ASP A 6 -4.36 9.90 6.38
C ASP A 6 -2.92 9.59 6.80
N LEU A 7 -2.59 9.86 8.07
CA LEU A 7 -1.28 9.55 8.62
C LEU A 7 -1.05 8.05 8.71
N MET A 8 -2.06 7.27 9.10
CA MET A 8 -2.00 5.81 9.09
C MET A 8 -1.79 5.26 7.67
N ARG A 9 -2.53 5.76 6.67
CA ARG A 9 -2.34 5.38 5.26
C ARG A 9 -0.92 5.70 4.77
N LEU A 10 -0.41 6.88 5.11
CA LEU A 10 0.96 7.26 4.77
C LEU A 10 1.99 6.27 5.34
N TRP A 11 1.85 5.90 6.62
CA TRP A 11 2.74 4.92 7.26
C TRP A 11 2.62 3.52 6.65
N ALA A 12 1.40 3.10 6.31
CA ALA A 12 1.17 1.84 5.61
C ALA A 12 1.89 1.83 4.26
N MET A 13 1.74 2.89 3.46
CA MET A 13 2.44 3.03 2.17
C MET A 13 3.95 2.98 2.31
N LEU A 14 4.52 3.74 3.26
CA LEU A 14 5.97 3.74 3.50
C LEU A 14 6.47 2.35 3.89
N THR A 15 5.73 1.64 4.75
CA THR A 15 6.06 0.27 5.15
C THR A 15 6.02 -0.68 3.94
N GLY A 16 4.98 -0.58 3.10
CA GLY A 16 4.87 -1.38 1.88
C GLY A 16 6.03 -1.16 0.91
N LEU A 17 6.50 0.09 0.75
CA LEU A 17 7.65 0.41 -0.08
C LEU A 17 8.96 -0.18 0.48
N VAL A 18 9.16 -0.11 1.79
CA VAL A 18 10.34 -0.71 2.45
C VAL A 18 10.33 -2.23 2.29
N LEU A 19 9.18 -2.88 2.50
CA LEU A 19 9.04 -4.32 2.32
C LEU A 19 9.27 -4.74 0.86
N ALA A 20 8.76 -3.97 -0.10
CA ALA A 20 9.00 -4.22 -1.52
C ALA A 20 10.49 -4.09 -1.87
N ALA A 21 11.15 -3.03 -1.40
CA ALA A 21 12.58 -2.86 -1.59
C ALA A 21 13.40 -4.02 -1.00
N TRP A 22 13.01 -4.50 0.19
CA TRP A 22 13.61 -5.69 0.79
C TRP A 22 13.41 -6.91 -0.10
N TYR A 23 12.17 -7.25 -0.46
CA TYR A 23 11.86 -8.42 -1.29
C TYR A 23 12.67 -8.44 -2.59
N PHE A 24 12.68 -7.32 -3.32
CA PHE A 24 13.46 -7.23 -4.55
C PHE A 24 14.98 -7.25 -4.30
N GLY A 25 15.44 -6.73 -3.15
CA GLY A 25 16.83 -6.86 -2.71
C GLY A 25 17.24 -8.32 -2.46
N GLU A 26 16.38 -9.13 -1.81
CA GLU A 26 16.62 -10.56 -1.62
C GLU A 26 16.68 -11.32 -2.95
N LEU A 27 15.73 -11.04 -3.86
CA LEU A 27 15.74 -11.63 -5.19
C LEU A 27 16.99 -11.25 -6.00
N TYR A 28 17.43 -9.99 -5.92
CA TYR A 28 18.63 -9.51 -6.60
C TYR A 28 19.91 -10.19 -6.09
N LEU A 29 19.97 -10.48 -4.79
CA LEU A 29 21.09 -11.17 -4.15
C LEU A 29 21.03 -12.71 -4.27
N GLY A 30 19.98 -13.26 -4.91
CA GLY A 30 19.78 -14.70 -5.04
C GLY A 30 19.42 -15.41 -3.72
N ALA A 31 18.95 -14.66 -2.72
CA ALA A 31 18.48 -15.22 -1.47
C ALA A 31 17.11 -15.90 -1.64
N GLN A 32 16.82 -16.90 -0.80
CA GLN A 32 15.47 -17.44 -0.73
C GLN A 32 14.56 -16.48 0.03
N ALA A 33 13.84 -15.64 -0.71
CA ALA A 33 12.84 -14.75 -0.15
C ALA A 33 11.69 -15.56 0.47
N THR A 34 11.31 -15.22 1.69
CA THR A 34 10.20 -15.88 2.38
C THR A 34 8.86 -15.49 1.74
N GLU A 35 7.92 -16.45 1.60
CA GLU A 35 6.59 -16.22 1.01
C GLU A 35 5.75 -15.14 1.75
N THR A 36 6.04 -14.93 3.03
CA THR A 36 5.41 -13.90 3.86
C THR A 36 5.68 -12.48 3.35
N LEU A 37 6.87 -12.18 2.80
CA LEU A 37 7.20 -10.83 2.31
C LEU A 37 6.25 -10.37 1.18
N PRO A 38 6.13 -11.10 0.05
CA PRO A 38 5.24 -10.70 -1.04
C PRO A 38 3.77 -10.69 -0.61
N MET A 39 3.35 -11.57 0.31
CA MET A 39 2.01 -11.51 0.90
C MET A 39 1.75 -10.19 1.65
N LEU A 40 2.68 -9.76 2.50
CA LEU A 40 2.55 -8.49 3.24
C LEU A 40 2.53 -7.29 2.30
N ILE A 41 3.38 -7.30 1.27
CA ILE A 41 3.41 -6.26 0.23
C ILE A 41 2.05 -6.19 -0.49
N ALA A 42 1.51 -7.34 -0.91
CA ALA A 42 0.22 -7.42 -1.58
C ALA A 42 -0.94 -6.98 -0.67
N ALA A 43 -0.93 -7.34 0.62
CA ALA A 43 -1.95 -6.95 1.57
C ALA A 43 -1.97 -5.43 1.80
N ILE A 44 -0.79 -4.81 2.02
CA ILE A 44 -0.66 -3.36 2.20
C ILE A 44 -1.03 -2.62 0.90
N GLY A 45 -0.56 -3.12 -0.25
CA GLY A 45 -0.88 -2.54 -1.56
C GLY A 45 -2.37 -2.60 -1.86
N GLY A 46 -3.02 -3.74 -1.60
CA GLY A 46 -4.46 -3.93 -1.77
C GLY A 46 -5.28 -3.04 -0.85
N PHE A 47 -4.86 -2.88 0.41
CA PHE A 47 -5.46 -1.94 1.35
C PHE A 47 -5.43 -0.51 0.82
N GLU A 48 -4.28 -0.01 0.37
CA GLU A 48 -4.17 1.38 -0.11
C GLU A 48 -4.94 1.59 -1.42
N LEU A 49 -4.85 0.64 -2.36
CA LEU A 49 -5.57 0.70 -3.63
C LEU A 49 -7.08 0.74 -3.43
N PHE A 50 -7.60 -0.03 -2.47
CA PHE A 50 -9.02 -0.02 -2.12
C PHE A 50 -9.49 1.34 -1.61
N HIS A 51 -8.72 1.98 -0.73
CA HIS A 51 -9.06 3.31 -0.23
C HIS A 51 -8.94 4.39 -1.30
N TYR A 52 -7.90 4.30 -2.14
CA TYR A 52 -7.76 5.18 -3.30
C TYR A 52 -8.96 5.05 -4.27
N ALA A 53 -9.42 3.83 -4.54
CA ALA A 53 -10.59 3.58 -5.37
C ALA A 53 -11.86 4.20 -4.76
N GLN A 54 -12.07 4.04 -3.43
CA GLN A 54 -13.18 4.69 -2.72
C GLN A 54 -13.11 6.21 -2.84
N ASP A 55 -11.93 6.82 -2.66
CA ASP A 55 -11.74 8.26 -2.77
C ASP A 55 -12.15 8.79 -4.16
N ILE A 56 -11.83 8.05 -5.23
CA ILE A 56 -12.25 8.40 -6.60
C ILE A 56 -13.76 8.29 -6.77
N LEU A 57 -14.37 7.19 -6.34
CA LEU A 57 -15.80 6.94 -6.50
C LEU A 57 -16.63 7.99 -5.75
N ILE A 58 -16.24 8.32 -4.52
CA ILE A 58 -16.90 9.35 -3.71
C ILE A 58 -16.77 10.73 -4.37
N LYS A 59 -15.58 11.09 -4.87
CA LYS A 59 -15.38 12.36 -5.59
C LYS A 59 -16.23 12.45 -6.85
N ARG A 60 -16.35 11.35 -7.61
CA ARG A 60 -17.21 11.29 -8.80
C ARG A 60 -18.70 11.42 -8.45
N GLY A 61 -19.16 10.78 -7.37
CA GLY A 61 -20.54 10.89 -6.90
C GLY A 61 -20.96 12.30 -6.48
N ARG A 62 -20.04 13.11 -5.93
CA ARG A 62 -20.31 14.51 -5.54
C ARG A 62 -20.39 15.49 -6.71
N THR A 63 -19.96 15.11 -7.91
CA THR A 63 -19.98 16.01 -9.09
C THR A 63 -21.33 15.98 -9.82
N ASN A 64 -22.18 14.99 -9.53
CA ASN A 64 -23.49 14.81 -10.16
C ASN A 64 -24.69 15.23 -9.27
N GLY A 65 -24.45 16.06 -8.23
CA GLY A 65 -25.47 16.55 -7.31
C GLY A 65 -25.39 18.05 -7.11
#